data_AF-A0A5N9E252-F1
#
_entry.id   AF-A0A5N9E252-F1
#
_cell.length_a   1.000
_cell.length_b   1.000
_cell.length_c   1.000
_cell.angle_alpha   90.00
_cell.angle_beta   90.00
_cell.angle_gamma   90.00
#
_symmetry.space_group_name_H-M   'P 1'
#
loop_
_entity.id
_entity.type
_entity.pdbx_description
1 polymer ?
#
loop_
_entity_poly.entity_id
_entity_poly.type
_entity_poly.pdbx_seq_one_letter_code
_entity_poly.pdbx_strand_id
1 'polypeptide(L)' 'MPTAGRCWGIYAGEDARINGGVPRLEVELMAQQNDYKFVAYPGAGHPFFNNTGSQYHPESA' A
#
# COMPACT_ATOMS: atom_id res chain seq x y z
N MET A 1 14.26 -22.95 7.81
CA MET A 1 13.57 -22.37 6.64
C MET A 1 13.17 -20.96 7.05
N PRO A 2 13.49 -19.89 6.28
CA PRO A 2 13.01 -18.56 6.63
C PRO A 2 11.47 -18.60 6.64
N THR A 3 10.87 -18.06 7.69
CA THR A 3 9.41 -17.95 7.79
C THR A 3 8.94 -16.93 6.76
N ALA A 4 7.93 -17.30 5.96
CA ALA A 4 7.24 -16.38 5.06
C ALA A 4 6.87 -15.09 5.83
N GLY A 5 7.31 -13.95 5.31
CA GLY A 5 6.98 -12.65 5.87
C GLY A 5 5.53 -12.31 5.60
N ARG A 6 4.88 -11.60 6.53
CA ARG A 6 3.55 -11.02 6.32
C ARG A 6 3.69 -9.56 5.92
N CYS A 7 3.17 -9.20 4.75
CA CYS A 7 3.22 -7.85 4.21
C CYS A 7 1.79 -7.26 4.14
N TRP A 8 1.57 -6.14 4.82
CA TRP A 8 0.33 -5.37 4.66
C TRP A 8 0.67 -4.00 4.09
N GLY A 9 0.20 -3.75 2.87
CA GLY A 9 0.38 -2.48 2.16
C GLY A 9 -0.92 -1.71 2.08
N ILE A 10 -0.84 -0.42 2.38
CA ILE A 10 -1.95 0.51 2.38
C ILE A 10 -1.59 1.66 1.44
N TYR A 11 -2.40 1.84 0.40
CA TYR A 11 -2.08 2.72 -0.73
C TYR A 11 -3.13 3.81 -0.90
N ALA A 12 -2.65 5.00 -1.28
CA ALA A 12 -3.48 6.09 -1.77
C ALA A 12 -3.89 5.76 -3.21
N GLY A 13 -5.20 5.72 -3.51
CA GLY A 13 -5.70 5.39 -4.84
C GLY A 13 -5.24 6.36 -5.93
N GLU A 14 -5.02 7.62 -5.57
CA GLU A 14 -4.60 8.68 -6.51
C GLU A 14 -3.06 8.85 -6.58
N ASP A 15 -2.29 8.08 -5.80
CA ASP A 15 -0.82 8.15 -5.79
C ASP A 15 -0.22 7.29 -6.91
N ALA A 16 -0.30 7.78 -8.15
CA ALA A 16 0.25 7.11 -9.32
C ALA A 16 1.76 6.82 -9.21
N ARG A 17 2.51 7.65 -8.44
CA ARG A 17 3.95 7.51 -8.27
C ARG A 17 4.30 6.28 -7.44
N ILE A 18 3.58 6.05 -6.34
CA ILE A 18 3.78 4.86 -5.51
C ILE A 18 3.10 3.63 -6.12
N ASN A 19 1.90 3.79 -6.67
CA ASN A 19 1.11 2.69 -7.25
C ASN A 19 1.83 2.05 -8.46
N GLY A 20 2.64 2.81 -9.21
CA GLY A 20 3.45 2.27 -10.29
C GLY A 20 4.48 1.21 -9.86
N GLY A 21 4.87 1.18 -8.58
CA GLY A 21 5.81 0.18 -8.04
C GLY A 21 5.16 -1.11 -7.53
N VAL A 22 3.84 -1.10 -7.29
CA VAL A 22 3.10 -2.23 -6.68
C VAL A 22 3.19 -3.51 -7.51
N PRO A 23 3.07 -3.51 -8.85
CA PRO A 23 3.14 -4.74 -9.63
C PRO A 23 4.47 -5.47 -9.48
N ARG A 24 5.58 -4.74 -9.40
CA ARG A 24 6.91 -5.34 -9.20
C ARG A 24 7.03 -5.93 -7.79
N LEU A 25 6.50 -5.25 -6.79
CA LEU A 25 6.49 -5.73 -5.41
C LEU A 25 5.68 -7.03 -5.25
N GLU A 26 4.51 -7.13 -5.88
CA GLU A 26 3.69 -8.36 -5.85
C GLU A 26 4.44 -9.56 -6.42
N VAL A 27 5.14 -9.39 -7.55
CA VAL A 27 5.93 -10.47 -8.17
C VAL A 27 7.02 -10.98 -7.22
N GLU A 28 7.72 -10.07 -6.52
CA GLU A 28 8.77 -10.45 -5.57
C GLU A 28 8.20 -11.14 -4.32
N LEU A 29 7.04 -10.71 -3.82
CA LEU A 29 6.36 -11.32 -2.68
C LEU A 29 5.84 -12.73 -3.03
N MET A 30 5.27 -12.91 -4.22
CA MET A 30 4.86 -14.22 -4.72
C MET A 30 6.05 -15.17 -4.87
N ALA A 31 7.17 -14.70 -5.43
CA ALA A 31 8.38 -15.50 -5.62
C ALA A 31 8.98 -15.99 -4.30
N GLN A 32 8.79 -15.23 -3.22
CA GLN A 32 9.25 -15.56 -1.88
C GLN A 32 8.20 -16.33 -1.06
N GLN A 33 7.03 -16.63 -1.64
CA GLN A 33 5.90 -17.28 -0.96
C GLN A 33 5.46 -16.51 0.31
N ASN A 34 5.58 -15.19 0.29
CA ASN A 34 5.14 -14.33 1.38
C ASN A 34 3.61 -14.19 1.36
N ASP A 35 3.01 -14.10 2.55
CA ASP A 35 1.61 -13.74 2.68
C ASP A 35 1.49 -12.22 2.59
N TYR A 36 0.68 -11.72 1.65
CA TYR A 36 0.55 -10.29 1.44
C TYR A 36 -0.89 -9.86 1.23
N LYS A 37 -1.20 -8.66 1.72
CA LYS A 37 -2.50 -8.00 1.52
C LYS A 37 -2.26 -6.55 1.15
N PHE A 38 -2.80 -6.12 0.02
CA PHE A 38 -2.77 -4.72 -0.42
C PHE A 38 -4.19 -4.16 -0.47
N VAL A 39 -4.37 -2.97 0.09
CA VAL A 39 -5.60 -2.18 0.01
C VAL A 39 -5.24 -0.82 -0.54
N ALA A 40 -5.96 -0.40 -1.59
CA ALA A 40 -5.89 0.95 -2.12
C ALA A 40 -7.20 1.69 -1.81
N TYR A 41 -7.11 2.91 -1.31
CA TYR A 41 -8.28 3.73 -1.00
C TYR A 41 -8.56 4.71 -2.14
N PRO A 42 -9.65 4.54 -2.90
CA PRO A 42 -10.01 5.46 -3.97
C PRO A 42 -10.32 6.85 -3.41
N GLY A 43 -9.90 7.91 -4.10
CA GLY A 43 -10.06 9.31 -3.66
C GLY A 43 -9.05 9.78 -2.61
N ALA A 44 -8.19 8.88 -2.10
CA ALA A 44 -7.12 9.24 -1.19
C ALA A 44 -5.86 9.65 -1.97
N GLY A 45 -5.35 10.86 -1.69
CA GLY A 45 -4.04 11.36 -2.13
C GLY A 45 -2.91 11.04 -1.15
N HIS A 46 -1.66 11.30 -1.53
CA HIS A 46 -0.52 11.13 -0.62
C HIS A 46 -0.14 12.46 0.02
N PRO A 47 -0.17 12.63 1.38
CA PRO A 47 -0.28 11.62 2.44
C PRO A 47 -1.62 11.59 3.20
N PHE A 48 -2.52 10.67 2.84
CA PHE A 48 -3.88 10.59 3.41
C PHE A 48 -4.00 10.16 4.89
N PHE A 49 -3.03 9.42 5.43
CA PHE A 49 -3.03 9.04 6.85
C PHE A 49 -2.54 10.18 7.78
N ASN A 50 -2.03 11.27 7.23
CA ASN A 50 -1.50 12.37 8.03
C ASN A 50 -2.64 13.28 8.52
N ASN A 51 -3.13 13.02 9.73
CA ASN A 51 -4.23 13.76 10.37
C ASN A 51 -3.93 15.22 10.74
N THR A 52 -2.71 15.70 10.51
CA THR A 52 -2.33 17.11 10.69
C THR A 52 -2.16 17.85 9.36
N GLY A 53 -2.27 17.15 8.23
CA GLY A 53 -2.08 17.70 6.89
C GLY A 53 -3.39 17.91 6.12
N SER A 54 -3.35 18.78 5.11
CA SER A 54 -4.52 19.12 4.27
C SER A 54 -5.01 17.98 3.38
N GLN A 55 -4.28 16.88 3.29
CA GLN A 55 -4.61 15.70 2.47
C GLN A 55 -5.19 14.55 3.31
N TYR A 56 -5.44 14.77 4.61
CA TYR A 56 -6.03 13.76 5.48
C TYR A 56 -7.35 13.23 4.91
N HIS A 57 -7.47 11.92 4.76
CA HIS A 57 -8.69 11.27 4.28
C HIS A 57 -9.25 10.35 5.39
N PRO A 58 -10.16 10.85 6.24
CA PRO A 58 -10.60 10.16 7.45
C PRO A 58 -11.28 8.81 7.20
N GLU A 59 -11.91 8.62 6.04
CA GLU A 59 -12.55 7.35 5.66
C GLU A 59 -11.53 6.25 5.32
N SER A 60 -10.27 6.62 5.17
CA SER A 60 -9.17 5.76 4.74
C SER A 60 -8.07 5.62 5.79
N ALA A 61 -8.21 6.31 6.93
CA ALA A 61 -7.22 6.41 8.01
C ALA A 61 -7.59 5.61 9.26
#